data_AF-A0A1R4GBU2-F1
#
_entry.id   AF-A0A1R4GBU2-F1
#
_cell.length_a   1.000
_cell.length_b   1.000
_cell.length_c   1.000
_cell.angle_alpha   90.00
_cell.angle_beta   90.00
_cell.angle_gamma   90.00
#
_symmetry.space_group_name_H-M   'P 1'
#
loop_
_entity.id
_entity.type
_entity.pdbx_description
1 polymer ?
#
loop_
_entity_poly.entity_id
_entity_poly.type
_entity_poly.pdbx_seq_one_letter_code
_entity_poly.pdbx_strand_id
1 'polypeptide(L)'
;MLFIPLSVIWAIYSNWTHDGIVWGLAYLPVVNLYDLSLITVVAYLISTHYLSIRQNQILIKDNNLLLKIAGLLGFWLLSSVLIRTLHTYLGTPLWYQGAWLDEQVQTALTIFWTLTALVLTIISSRYQKRFWWFMGIGLLAIVVLKLVVIDLSQTDTIWRVVSFLGAGSLILLIGYLAPLPPEQDENKTELELGTDKDSGN
;
A
#
# COMPACT_ATOMS: atom_id res chain seq x y z
N MET A 1 -12.91 -22.63 -0.40
CA MET A 1 -12.28 -21.70 -1.37
C MET A 1 -13.22 -20.58 -1.83
N LEU A 2 -14.52 -20.83 -2.02
CA LEU A 2 -15.48 -19.84 -2.58
C LEU A 2 -15.75 -18.61 -1.68
N PHE A 3 -15.58 -18.74 -0.35
CA PHE A 3 -15.78 -17.64 0.61
C PHE A 3 -14.76 -16.50 0.49
N ILE A 4 -13.53 -16.80 0.05
CA ILE A 4 -12.46 -15.79 -0.10
C ILE A 4 -12.83 -14.76 -1.18
N PRO A 5 -13.05 -15.13 -2.46
CA PRO A 5 -13.40 -14.15 -3.48
C PRO A 5 -14.73 -13.47 -3.19
N LEU A 6 -15.71 -14.17 -2.59
CA LEU A 6 -16.97 -13.56 -2.19
C LEU A 6 -16.79 -12.46 -1.14
N SER A 7 -15.98 -12.70 -0.11
CA SER A 7 -15.68 -11.70 0.93
C SER A 7 -14.95 -10.48 0.36
N VAL A 8 -14.04 -10.69 -0.60
CA VAL A 8 -13.30 -9.63 -1.27
C VAL A 8 -14.22 -8.77 -2.14
N ILE A 9 -15.06 -9.40 -2.97
CA ILE A 9 -16.02 -8.70 -3.84
C ILE A 9 -17.00 -7.90 -2.98
N TRP A 10 -17.51 -8.50 -1.91
CA TRP A 10 -18.41 -7.83 -0.98
C TRP A 10 -17.73 -6.62 -0.30
N ALA A 11 -16.49 -6.77 0.15
CA ALA A 11 -15.74 -5.66 0.78
C ALA A 11 -15.52 -4.50 -0.20
N ILE A 12 -15.17 -4.79 -1.46
CA ILE A 12 -15.00 -3.77 -2.51
C ILE A 12 -16.33 -3.05 -2.79
N TYR A 13 -17.40 -3.81 -3.03
CA TYR A 13 -18.72 -3.26 -3.36
C TYR A 13 -19.28 -2.40 -2.21
N SER A 14 -19.20 -2.92 -0.99
CA SER A 14 -19.68 -2.21 0.19
C SER A 14 -18.91 -0.91 0.40
N ASN A 15 -17.58 -0.95 0.30
CA ASN A 15 -16.74 0.21 0.54
C ASN A 15 -16.91 1.31 -0.52
N TRP A 16 -17.28 0.96 -1.75
CA TRP A 16 -17.57 1.93 -2.80
C TRP A 16 -18.89 2.70 -2.57
N THR A 17 -19.86 2.02 -1.99
CA THR A 17 -21.26 2.49 -1.93
C THR A 17 -21.67 3.09 -0.60
N HIS A 18 -21.04 2.68 0.50
CA HIS A 18 -21.46 3.07 1.84
C HIS A 18 -20.61 4.22 2.41
N ASP A 19 -21.27 5.17 3.04
CA ASP A 19 -20.71 6.31 3.76
C ASP A 19 -20.08 5.93 5.11
N GLY A 20 -20.37 4.73 5.59
CA GLY A 20 -19.88 4.20 6.86
C GLY A 20 -20.71 4.64 8.07
N ILE A 21 -21.85 5.34 7.88
CA ILE A 21 -22.72 5.73 8.99
C ILE A 21 -23.59 4.53 9.36
N VAL A 22 -23.26 3.90 10.48
CA VAL A 22 -24.07 2.82 11.05
C VAL A 22 -24.97 3.41 12.13
N TRP A 23 -26.29 3.30 11.91
CA TRP A 23 -27.32 3.69 12.89
C TRP A 23 -27.33 5.16 13.33
N GLY A 24 -26.91 6.09 12.46
CA GLY A 24 -26.95 7.53 12.74
C GLY A 24 -25.91 8.01 13.77
N LEU A 25 -24.94 7.16 14.12
CA LEU A 25 -23.80 7.54 14.97
C LEU A 25 -22.79 8.36 14.17
N ALA A 26 -22.17 9.35 14.83
CA ALA A 26 -21.10 10.14 14.24
C ALA A 26 -19.95 9.23 13.77
N TYR A 27 -19.48 9.45 12.55
CA TYR A 27 -18.39 8.67 11.97
C TYR A 27 -17.07 8.99 12.70
N LEU A 28 -16.59 8.02 13.49
CA LEU A 28 -15.24 8.03 14.06
C LEU A 28 -14.33 7.14 13.21
N PRO A 29 -13.30 7.69 12.55
CA PRO A 29 -12.42 6.92 11.68
C PRO A 29 -11.78 5.75 12.44
N VAL A 30 -11.67 4.58 11.80
CA VAL A 30 -11.03 3.35 12.34
C VAL A 30 -11.80 2.69 13.50
N VAL A 31 -12.54 3.45 14.30
CA VAL A 31 -13.32 2.96 15.46
C VAL A 31 -14.75 2.60 15.08
N ASN A 32 -15.23 3.08 13.93
CA ASN A 32 -16.56 2.76 13.45
C ASN A 32 -16.73 1.25 13.23
N LEU A 33 -17.89 0.71 13.60
CA LEU A 33 -18.23 -0.70 13.47
C LEU A 33 -18.08 -1.21 12.03
N TYR A 34 -18.36 -0.34 11.06
CA TYR A 34 -18.14 -0.62 9.65
C TYR A 34 -16.65 -0.82 9.31
N ASP A 35 -15.78 0.07 9.80
CA ASP A 35 -14.33 -0.03 9.58
C ASP A 35 -13.74 -1.24 10.30
N LEU A 36 -14.23 -1.55 11.50
CA LEU A 36 -13.88 -2.77 12.22
C LEU A 36 -14.22 -4.02 11.40
N SER A 37 -15.41 -4.06 10.78
CA SER A 37 -15.80 -5.19 9.93
C SER A 37 -14.83 -5.39 8.77
N LEU A 38 -14.40 -4.31 8.13
CA LEU A 38 -13.44 -4.34 7.03
C LEU A 38 -12.03 -4.76 7.49
N ILE A 39 -11.60 -4.27 8.66
CA ILE A 39 -10.33 -4.68 9.31
C ILE A 39 -10.37 -6.19 9.62
N THR A 40 -11.50 -6.72 10.11
CA THR A 40 -11.62 -8.16 10.39
C THR A 40 -11.54 -9.01 9.13
N VAL A 41 -12.03 -8.53 7.98
CA VAL A 41 -11.87 -9.24 6.69
C VAL A 41 -10.40 -9.30 6.29
N VAL A 42 -9.66 -8.20 6.41
CA VAL A 42 -8.21 -8.18 6.12
C VAL A 42 -7.45 -9.09 7.10
N ALA A 43 -7.76 -9.03 8.39
CA ALA A 43 -7.16 -9.89 9.41
C ALA A 43 -7.46 -11.38 9.16
N TYR A 44 -8.67 -11.71 8.70
CA TYR A 44 -9.06 -13.07 8.30
C TYR A 44 -8.23 -13.57 7.11
N LEU A 45 -8.01 -12.74 6.07
CA LEU A 45 -7.16 -13.11 4.93
C LEU A 45 -5.70 -13.35 5.33
N ILE A 46 -5.16 -12.53 6.24
CA ILE A 46 -3.80 -12.71 6.77
C ILE A 46 -3.72 -13.98 7.62
N SER A 47 -4.67 -14.18 8.54
CA SER A 47 -4.70 -15.34 9.43
C SER A 47 -4.85 -16.66 8.67
N THR A 48 -5.68 -16.70 7.64
CA THR A 48 -5.85 -17.90 6.80
C THR A 48 -4.58 -18.23 6.02
N HIS A 49 -3.85 -17.22 5.53
CA HIS A 49 -2.53 -17.42 4.91
C HIS A 49 -1.52 -18.03 5.90
N TYR A 50 -1.38 -17.48 7.12
CA TYR A 50 -0.49 -18.02 8.14
C TYR A 50 -0.85 -19.46 8.57
N LEU A 51 -2.15 -19.75 8.70
CA LEU A 51 -2.61 -21.10 9.04
C LEU A 51 -2.38 -22.11 7.89
N SER A 52 -2.55 -21.69 6.63
CA SER A 52 -2.30 -22.51 5.44
C SER A 52 -0.83 -22.95 5.37
N ILE A 53 0.10 -22.03 5.65
CA ILE A 53 1.54 -22.32 5.71
C ILE A 53 1.83 -23.29 6.86
N ARG A 54 1.26 -23.05 8.05
CA ARG A 54 1.49 -23.90 9.24
C ARG A 54 0.94 -25.32 9.07
N GLN A 55 -0.16 -25.49 8.34
CA GLN A 55 -0.81 -26.79 8.12
C GLN A 55 -0.34 -27.49 6.82
N ASN A 56 0.62 -26.91 6.10
CA ASN A 56 1.14 -27.42 4.83
C ASN A 56 0.06 -27.70 3.77
N GLN A 57 -1.08 -26.99 3.87
CA GLN A 57 -2.17 -27.11 2.91
C GLN A 57 -1.97 -26.06 1.81
N ILE A 58 -1.92 -26.52 0.55
CA ILE A 58 -1.83 -25.64 -0.61
C ILE A 58 -3.24 -25.15 -0.95
N LEU A 59 -3.66 -24.03 -0.36
CA LEU A 59 -4.95 -23.41 -0.68
C LEU A 59 -4.92 -22.65 -2.03
N ILE A 60 -3.79 -22.03 -2.36
CA ILE A 60 -3.55 -21.33 -3.63
C ILE A 60 -2.13 -21.67 -4.09
N LYS A 61 -1.96 -21.88 -5.41
CA LYS A 61 -0.68 -22.31 -6.01
C LYS A 61 0.47 -21.30 -5.80
N ASP A 62 0.15 -20.02 -5.66
CA ASP A 62 1.07 -18.98 -5.19
C ASP A 62 0.76 -18.67 -3.72
N ASN A 63 1.63 -19.09 -2.80
CA ASN A 63 1.46 -18.88 -1.37
C ASN A 63 1.30 -17.39 -1.02
N ASN A 64 1.94 -16.48 -1.76
CA ASN A 64 1.98 -15.06 -1.41
C ASN A 64 0.82 -14.24 -1.98
N LEU A 65 -0.01 -14.82 -2.87
CA LEU A 65 -1.08 -14.12 -3.56
C LEU A 65 -2.13 -13.55 -2.59
N LEU A 66 -2.52 -14.31 -1.57
CA LEU A 66 -3.48 -13.86 -0.55
C LEU A 66 -2.97 -12.64 0.21
N LEU A 67 -1.68 -12.62 0.55
CA LEU A 67 -1.07 -11.50 1.27
C LEU A 67 -1.00 -10.25 0.40
N LYS A 68 -0.71 -10.40 -0.90
CA LYS A 68 -0.76 -9.30 -1.89
C LYS A 68 -2.17 -8.72 -2.01
N ILE A 69 -3.18 -9.58 -2.13
CA ILE A 69 -4.59 -9.14 -2.18
C ILE A 69 -4.99 -8.44 -0.88
N ALA A 70 -4.67 -9.02 0.28
CA ALA A 70 -4.99 -8.43 1.58
C ALA A 70 -4.33 -7.06 1.76
N GLY A 71 -3.07 -6.91 1.33
CA GLY A 71 -2.36 -5.62 1.36
C GLY A 71 -3.00 -4.58 0.44
N LEU A 72 -3.35 -4.96 -0.80
CA LEU A 72 -4.00 -4.05 -1.74
C LEU A 72 -5.40 -3.63 -1.25
N LEU A 73 -6.17 -4.58 -0.72
CA LEU A 73 -7.47 -4.29 -0.10
C LEU A 73 -7.31 -3.40 1.11
N GLY A 74 -6.39 -3.71 2.03
CA GLY A 74 -6.14 -2.89 3.21
C GLY A 74 -5.79 -1.45 2.84
N PHE A 75 -4.94 -1.25 1.82
CA PHE A 75 -4.60 0.07 1.30
C PHE A 75 -5.80 0.82 0.71
N TRP A 76 -6.64 0.13 -0.06
CA TRP A 76 -7.87 0.69 -0.64
C TRP A 76 -8.88 1.09 0.45
N LEU A 77 -9.06 0.23 1.44
CA LEU A 77 -9.95 0.47 2.57
C LEU A 77 -9.47 1.67 3.39
N LEU A 78 -8.18 1.77 3.66
CA LEU A 78 -7.61 2.89 4.41
C LEU A 78 -7.73 4.23 3.66
N SER A 79 -7.55 4.21 2.33
CA SER A 79 -7.84 5.37 1.47
C SER A 79 -9.32 5.79 1.54
N SER A 80 -10.22 4.81 1.69
CA SER A 80 -11.67 5.06 1.76
C SER A 80 -12.11 5.55 3.14
N VAL A 81 -11.48 5.08 4.22
CA VAL A 81 -11.63 5.65 5.57
C VAL A 81 -11.26 7.13 5.58
N LEU A 82 -10.17 7.50 4.91
CA LEU A 82 -9.77 8.90 4.78
C LEU A 82 -10.85 9.74 4.07
N ILE A 83 -11.38 9.26 2.94
CA ILE A 83 -12.45 9.98 2.20
C ILE A 83 -13.72 10.12 3.05
N ARG A 84 -14.12 9.07 3.77
CA ARG A 84 -15.29 9.11 4.66
C ARG A 84 -15.08 10.07 5.84
N THR A 85 -13.86 10.15 6.34
CA THR A 85 -13.44 11.16 7.33
C THR A 85 -13.62 12.56 6.74
N LEU A 86 -13.05 12.84 5.57
CA LEU A 86 -13.19 14.14 4.91
C LEU A 86 -14.65 14.48 4.60
N HIS A 87 -15.46 13.52 4.16
CA HIS A 87 -16.89 13.75 3.92
C HIS A 87 -17.61 14.18 5.21
N THR A 88 -17.30 13.54 6.34
CA THR A 88 -17.95 13.84 7.62
C THR A 88 -17.55 15.20 8.18
N TYR A 89 -16.25 15.55 8.11
CA TYR A 89 -15.73 16.75 8.76
C TYR A 89 -15.66 17.99 7.84
N LEU A 90 -15.50 17.79 6.53
CA LEU A 90 -15.33 18.85 5.53
C LEU A 90 -16.44 18.88 4.47
N GLY A 91 -17.35 17.90 4.46
CA GLY A 91 -18.46 17.85 3.51
C GLY A 91 -18.06 17.48 2.07
N THR A 92 -16.85 16.98 1.86
CA THR A 92 -16.34 16.57 0.53
C THR A 92 -17.11 15.38 -0.03
N PRO A 93 -17.25 15.20 -1.35
CA PRO A 93 -18.00 14.08 -1.93
C PRO A 93 -17.40 12.69 -1.60
N LEU A 94 -18.25 11.67 -1.53
CA LEU A 94 -17.86 10.26 -1.43
C LEU A 94 -17.43 9.68 -2.80
N TRP A 95 -16.87 8.46 -2.80
CA TRP A 95 -16.40 7.80 -4.03
C TRP A 95 -17.41 7.84 -5.18
N TYR A 96 -18.65 7.40 -4.91
CA TYR A 96 -19.72 7.36 -5.91
C TYR A 96 -20.26 8.75 -6.30
N GLN A 97 -19.96 9.78 -5.51
CA GLN A 97 -20.40 11.16 -5.70
C GLN A 97 -19.36 12.03 -6.42
N GLY A 98 -18.19 11.47 -6.75
CA GLY A 98 -17.14 12.20 -7.47
C GLY A 98 -15.97 12.66 -6.60
N ALA A 99 -15.67 11.96 -5.49
CA ALA A 99 -14.45 12.16 -4.68
C ALA A 99 -13.16 12.31 -5.50
N TRP A 100 -13.07 11.63 -6.64
CA TRP A 100 -11.92 11.72 -7.54
C TRP A 100 -11.69 13.11 -8.15
N LEU A 101 -12.74 13.93 -8.27
CA LEU A 101 -12.68 15.25 -8.90
C LEU A 101 -12.50 16.38 -7.88
N ASP A 102 -12.65 16.09 -6.59
CA ASP A 102 -12.56 17.07 -5.52
C ASP A 102 -11.09 17.35 -5.16
N GLU A 103 -10.70 18.63 -5.17
CA GLU A 103 -9.31 19.04 -4.91
C GLU A 103 -8.87 18.67 -3.49
N GLN A 104 -9.73 18.86 -2.48
CA GLN A 104 -9.38 18.58 -1.08
C GLN A 104 -9.15 17.09 -0.87
N VAL A 105 -10.03 16.26 -1.46
CA VAL A 105 -9.87 14.80 -1.44
C VAL A 105 -8.59 14.37 -2.14
N GLN A 106 -8.30 14.95 -3.32
CA GLN A 106 -7.08 14.63 -4.05
C GLN A 106 -5.82 14.98 -3.26
N THR A 107 -5.76 16.15 -2.62
CA THR A 107 -4.63 16.56 -1.78
C THR A 107 -4.46 15.64 -0.57
N ALA A 108 -5.55 15.32 0.12
CA ALA A 108 -5.50 14.43 1.28
C ALA A 108 -5.04 13.01 0.90
N LEU A 109 -5.58 12.45 -0.20
CA LEU A 109 -5.15 11.15 -0.73
C LEU A 109 -3.66 11.16 -1.10
N THR A 110 -3.18 12.24 -1.73
CA THR A 110 -1.76 12.39 -2.08
C THR A 110 -0.88 12.34 -0.84
N ILE A 111 -1.17 13.17 0.18
CA ILE A 111 -0.41 13.19 1.45
C ILE A 111 -0.42 11.81 2.09
N PHE A 112 -1.60 11.19 2.14
CA PHE A 112 -1.79 9.88 2.74
C PHE A 112 -1.01 8.77 2.01
N TRP A 113 -1.02 8.76 0.68
CA TRP A 113 -0.24 7.81 -0.13
C TRP A 113 1.26 8.04 0.02
N THR A 114 1.73 9.29 0.07
CA THR A 114 3.15 9.62 0.35
C THR A 114 3.59 9.09 1.70
N LEU A 115 2.82 9.34 2.76
CA LEU A 115 3.13 8.85 4.11
C LEU A 115 3.14 7.32 4.16
N THR A 116 2.15 6.68 3.53
CA THR A 116 2.07 5.22 3.47
C THR A 116 3.28 4.63 2.76
N ALA A 117 3.66 5.19 1.62
CA ALA A 117 4.82 4.76 0.85
C ALA A 117 6.15 4.96 1.61
N LEU A 118 6.27 6.08 2.34
CA LEU A 118 7.43 6.35 3.19
C LEU A 118 7.53 5.32 4.32
N VAL A 119 6.44 5.08 5.05
CA VAL A 119 6.37 4.07 6.12
C VAL A 119 6.72 2.68 5.57
N LEU A 120 6.18 2.31 4.39
CA LEU A 120 6.43 1.02 3.76
C LEU A 120 7.92 0.84 3.41
N THR A 121 8.53 1.89 2.86
CA THR A 121 9.94 1.92 2.48
C THR A 121 10.86 1.83 3.70
N ILE A 122 10.54 2.55 4.78
CA ILE A 122 11.30 2.51 6.05
C ILE A 122 11.20 1.12 6.71
N ILE A 123 9.97 0.59 6.85
CA ILE A 123 9.73 -0.74 7.42
C ILE A 123 10.47 -1.79 6.60
N SER A 124 10.38 -1.70 5.27
CA SER A 124 11.06 -2.64 4.38
C SER A 124 12.58 -2.62 4.55
N SER A 125 13.19 -1.44 4.65
CA SER A 125 14.63 -1.29 4.90
C SER A 125 15.03 -1.94 6.24
N ARG A 126 14.20 -1.77 7.28
CA ARG A 126 14.45 -2.39 8.60
C ARG A 126 14.33 -3.92 8.59
N TYR A 127 13.36 -4.48 7.85
CA TYR A 127 13.11 -5.92 7.80
C TYR A 127 13.81 -6.64 6.64
N GLN A 128 14.61 -5.92 5.83
CA GLN A 128 15.35 -6.44 4.67
C GLN A 128 14.47 -7.22 3.67
N LYS A 129 13.20 -6.79 3.50
CA LYS A 129 12.25 -7.47 2.61
C LYS A 129 12.06 -6.68 1.32
N ARG A 130 12.76 -7.09 0.25
CA ARG A 130 12.71 -6.48 -1.10
C ARG A 130 11.30 -6.22 -1.63
N PHE A 131 10.38 -7.15 -1.43
CA PHE A 131 9.00 -7.03 -1.92
C PHE A 131 8.32 -5.73 -1.42
N TRP A 132 8.41 -5.46 -0.12
CA TRP A 132 7.81 -4.27 0.49
C TRP A 132 8.52 -2.98 0.05
N TRP A 133 9.81 -3.06 -0.26
CA TRP A 133 10.62 -1.94 -0.74
C TRP A 133 10.12 -1.48 -2.11
N PHE A 134 9.99 -2.42 -3.05
CA PHE A 134 9.48 -2.14 -4.39
C PHE A 134 8.05 -1.62 -4.38
N MET A 135 7.20 -2.15 -3.49
CA MET A 135 5.83 -1.62 -3.31
C MET A 135 5.83 -0.17 -2.82
N GLY A 136 6.70 0.16 -1.85
CA GLY A 136 6.81 1.53 -1.32
C GLY A 136 7.31 2.51 -2.37
N ILE A 137 8.39 2.17 -3.07
CA ILE A 137 8.95 3.01 -4.14
C ILE A 137 7.99 3.11 -5.32
N GLY A 138 7.33 2.03 -5.71
CA GLY A 138 6.32 2.05 -6.77
C GLY A 138 5.16 2.98 -6.43
N LEU A 139 4.66 2.92 -5.20
CA LEU A 139 3.60 3.83 -4.73
C LEU A 139 4.08 5.29 -4.70
N LEU A 140 5.30 5.55 -4.23
CA LEU A 140 5.91 6.88 -4.27
C LEU A 140 6.07 7.41 -5.69
N ALA A 141 6.53 6.58 -6.62
CA ALA A 141 6.67 6.96 -8.03
C ALA A 141 5.32 7.33 -8.65
N ILE A 142 4.24 6.59 -8.33
CA ILE A 142 2.88 6.92 -8.76
C ILE A 142 2.45 8.27 -8.21
N VAL A 143 2.69 8.53 -6.92
CA VAL A 143 2.33 9.81 -6.29
C VAL A 143 3.10 10.99 -6.90
N VAL A 144 4.40 10.83 -7.08
CA VAL A 144 5.25 11.85 -7.71
C VAL A 144 4.80 12.10 -9.14
N LEU A 145 4.53 11.04 -9.92
CA LEU A 145 4.03 11.17 -11.28
C LEU A 145 2.69 11.91 -11.30
N LYS A 146 1.77 11.59 -10.37
CA LYS A 146 0.49 12.29 -10.22
C LYS A 146 0.72 13.78 -9.96
N LEU A 147 1.56 14.14 -9.00
CA LEU A 147 1.89 15.53 -8.66
C LEU A 147 2.48 16.25 -9.87
N VAL A 148 3.47 15.64 -10.52
CA VAL A 148 4.09 16.20 -11.72
C VAL A 148 3.04 16.39 -12.83
N VAL A 149 2.24 15.39 -13.17
CA VAL A 149 1.25 15.52 -14.26
C VAL A 149 0.17 16.56 -13.95
N ILE A 150 -0.36 16.56 -12.73
CA ILE A 150 -1.43 17.48 -12.33
C ILE A 150 -0.87 18.91 -12.17
N ASP A 151 0.21 19.07 -11.40
CA ASP A 151 0.79 20.38 -11.12
C ASP A 151 1.46 20.99 -12.36
N LEU A 152 2.12 20.21 -13.24
CA LEU A 152 2.70 20.78 -14.47
C LEU A 152 1.66 21.16 -15.52
N SER A 153 0.48 20.53 -15.52
CA SER A 153 -0.56 20.85 -16.49
C SER A 153 -1.16 22.24 -16.30
N GLN A 154 -1.12 22.75 -15.06
CA GLN A 154 -1.76 24.01 -14.67
C GLN A 154 -0.78 25.15 -14.37
N THR A 155 0.54 24.93 -14.47
CA THR A 155 1.53 25.89 -13.94
C THR A 155 2.55 26.40 -14.97
N ASP A 156 2.96 27.67 -14.78
CA ASP A 156 3.98 28.38 -15.56
C ASP A 156 5.33 27.64 -15.65
N THR A 157 6.10 27.95 -16.69
CA THR A 157 7.38 27.28 -17.03
C THR A 157 8.38 27.19 -15.86
N ILE A 158 8.44 28.20 -14.98
CA ILE A 158 9.37 28.20 -13.82
C ILE A 158 8.98 27.13 -12.79
N TRP A 159 7.69 27.00 -12.49
CA TRP A 159 7.19 26.02 -11.55
C TRP A 159 7.38 24.59 -12.05
N ARG A 160 7.35 24.37 -13.37
CA ARG A 160 7.70 23.06 -13.97
C ARG A 160 9.11 22.62 -13.61
N VAL A 161 10.08 23.54 -13.65
CA VAL A 161 11.49 23.26 -13.29
C VAL A 161 11.61 22.92 -11.81
N VAL A 162 10.92 23.67 -10.93
CA VAL A 162 10.89 23.40 -9.49
C VAL A 162 10.27 22.04 -9.19
N SER A 163 9.18 21.66 -9.87
CA SER A 163 8.56 20.34 -9.71
C SER A 163 9.47 19.20 -10.18
N PHE A 164 10.22 19.38 -11.28
CA PHE A 164 11.23 18.39 -11.70
C PHE A 164 12.33 18.22 -10.65
N LEU A 165 12.82 19.33 -10.08
CA LEU A 165 13.81 19.29 -9.00
C LEU A 165 13.24 18.65 -7.73
N GLY A 166 12.00 18.95 -7.35
CA GLY A 166 11.32 18.34 -6.21
C GLY A 166 11.16 16.84 -6.39
N ALA A 167 10.66 16.40 -7.55
CA ALA A 167 10.52 14.99 -7.89
C ALA A 167 11.87 14.26 -7.90
N GLY A 168 12.89 14.84 -8.55
CA GLY A 168 14.25 14.28 -8.58
C GLY A 168 14.90 14.23 -7.20
N SER A 169 14.73 15.27 -6.39
CA SER A 169 15.22 15.31 -5.01
C SER A 169 14.54 14.25 -4.15
N LEU A 170 13.24 13.99 -4.34
CA LEU A 170 12.52 12.95 -3.62
C LEU A 170 13.05 11.56 -3.96
N ILE A 171 13.31 11.29 -5.24
CA ILE A 171 13.92 10.04 -5.71
C ILE A 171 15.31 9.85 -5.08
N LEU A 172 16.13 10.90 -5.05
CA LEU A 172 17.44 10.86 -4.40
C LEU A 172 17.33 10.62 -2.89
N LEU A 173 16.42 11.32 -2.20
CA LEU A 173 16.17 11.14 -0.76
C LEU A 173 15.81 9.69 -0.44
N ILE A 174 14.96 9.07 -1.25
CA ILE A 174 14.56 7.67 -1.08
C ILE A 174 15.75 6.74 -1.31
N GLY A 175 16.51 6.96 -2.38
CA GLY A 175 17.71 6.17 -2.68
C GLY A 175 18.76 6.24 -1.56
N TYR A 176 18.83 7.37 -0.85
CA TYR A 176 19.70 7.56 0.31
C TYR A 176 19.16 6.92 1.59
N LEU A 177 17.88 7.16 1.93
CA LEU A 177 17.30 6.73 3.20
C LEU A 177 16.94 5.23 3.26
N ALA A 178 16.70 4.61 2.11
CA ALA A 178 16.28 3.22 2.06
C ALA A 178 17.02 2.49 0.93
N PRO A 179 18.30 2.13 1.15
CA PRO A 179 19.05 1.33 0.19
C PRO A 179 18.34 -0.03 -0.04
N LEU A 180 18.43 -0.53 -1.27
CA LEU A 180 17.87 -1.82 -1.66
C LEU A 180 18.40 -2.92 -0.72
N PRO A 181 17.53 -3.69 -0.05
CA PRO A 181 17.94 -4.84 0.74
C PRO A 181 18.79 -5.82 -0.10
N PRO A 182 19.99 -6.22 0.37
CA PRO A 182 20.85 -7.15 -0.36
C PRO A 182 20.12 -8.48 -0.62
N GLU A 183 20.50 -9.16 -1.71
CA GLU A 183 20.03 -10.53 -1.94
C GLU A 183 20.66 -11.39 -0.86
N GLN A 184 19.89 -12.26 -0.21
CA GLN A 184 20.51 -13.37 0.50
C GLN A 184 21.07 -14.31 -0.58
N ASP A 185 22.33 -14.09 -0.97
CA ASP A 185 23.07 -14.96 -1.87
C ASP A 185 23.38 -16.29 -1.15
N GLU A 186 22.39 -17.18 -1.06
CA GLU A 186 22.61 -18.57 -0.60
C GLU A 186 23.67 -19.28 -1.47
N ASN A 187 23.86 -18.83 -2.72
CA ASN A 187 24.81 -19.38 -3.68
C ASN A 187 26.30 -19.03 -3.42
N LYS A 188 26.62 -17.98 -2.66
CA LYS A 188 28.04 -17.64 -2.38
C LYS A 188 28.67 -18.55 -1.33
N THR A 189 27.87 -18.98 -0.36
CA THR A 189 28.33 -19.86 0.73
C THR A 189 28.71 -21.25 0.20
N GLU A 190 28.00 -21.76 -0.80
CA GLU A 190 28.28 -23.07 -1.40
C GLU A 190 29.50 -23.04 -2.36
N LEU A 191 29.75 -21.90 -3.01
CA LEU A 191 30.95 -21.70 -3.85
C LEU A 191 32.23 -21.52 -3.01
N GLU A 192 32.17 -20.85 -1.86
CA GLU A 192 33.33 -20.72 -0.94
C GLU A 192 33.61 -22.02 -0.15
N LEU A 193 32.57 -22.80 0.20
CA LEU A 193 32.73 -24.12 0.84
C LEU A 193 33.14 -25.23 -0.14
N GLY A 194 32.89 -25.04 -1.44
CA GLY A 194 33.30 -25.95 -2.50
C GLY A 194 34.76 -25.76 -2.94
N THR A 195 35.27 -24.53 -2.95
CA THR A 195 36.65 -24.21 -3.34
C THR A 195 37.69 -24.57 -2.27
N ASP A 196 37.34 -24.46 -0.99
CA ASP A 196 38.24 -24.84 0.13
C ASP A 196 38.44 -26.37 0.24
N LYS A 197 37.45 -27.16 -0.21
CA LYS A 197 37.55 -28.62 -0.25
C LYS A 197 38.43 -29.15 -1.39
N ASP A 198 38.64 -28.39 -2.46
CA ASP A 198 39.42 -28.80 -3.63
C ASP A 198 40.89 -28.35 -3.54
N SER A 199 41.22 -27.35 -2.70
CA SER A 199 42.61 -26.92 -2.48
C SER A 199 43.38 -27.75 -1.43
N GLY A 200 42.73 -28.74 -0.82
CA GLY A 200 43.26 -29.56 0.28
C GLY A 200 43.68 -30.98 -0.09
N ASN A 201 43.74 -31.35 -1.37
CA ASN A 201 44.09 -32.71 -1.82
C ASN A 201 45.28 -32.72 -2.78
#